data_AF-A0A7W7B4R6-F1
#
_entry.id   AF-A0A7W7B4R6-F1
#
_cell.length_a   1.000
_cell.length_b   1.000
_cell.length_c   1.000
_cell.angle_alpha   90.00
_cell.angle_beta   90.00
_cell.angle_gamma   90.00
#
_symmetry.space_group_name_H-M   'P 1'
#
loop_
_entity.id
_entity.type
_entity.pdbx_description
1 polymer ?
#
loop_
_entity_poly.entity_id
_entity_poly.type
_entity_poly.pdbx_seq_one_letter_code
_entity_poly.pdbx_strand_id
1 'polypeptide(L)' 'MRKTITLTEQQDAWIASQIASGHYTNDSEAIRDLIRREQARNFEIETIRQALVEGELSGEPEPFDFAAFKQRKVDQYG' A
#
# COMPACT_ATOMS: atom_id res chain seq x y z
N MET A 1 8.94 3.26 23.19
CA MET A 1 8.17 2.48 24.19
C MET A 1 8.32 1.00 23.89
N ARG A 2 8.56 0.14 24.89
CA ARG A 2 8.62 -1.32 24.73
C ARG A 2 7.21 -1.90 24.84
N LYS A 3 6.89 -2.88 24.00
CA LYS A 3 5.66 -3.67 24.09
C LYS A 3 6.04 -5.15 24.22
N THR A 4 5.32 -5.87 25.05
CA THR A 4 5.37 -7.34 25.09
C THR A 4 4.23 -7.85 24.23
N ILE A 5 4.51 -8.79 23.34
CA ILE A 5 3.52 -9.41 22.46
C ILE A 5 3.66 -10.93 22.58
N THR A 6 2.55 -11.63 22.44
CA THR A 6 2.53 -13.10 22.40
C THR A 6 2.36 -13.53 20.96
N LEU A 7 3.22 -14.43 20.51
CA LEU A 7 3.18 -15.02 19.18
C LEU A 7 2.76 -16.49 19.28
N THR A 8 2.19 -17.02 18.20
CA THR A 8 2.03 -18.46 18.08
C THR A 8 3.39 -19.13 17.87
N GLU A 9 3.51 -20.42 18.21
CA GLU A 9 4.73 -21.19 17.97
C GLU A 9 5.17 -21.14 16.49
N GLN A 10 4.20 -21.17 15.57
CA GLN A 10 4.47 -21.07 14.14
C GLN A 10 5.06 -19.71 13.74
N GLN A 11 4.56 -18.62 14.32
CA GLN A 11 5.07 -17.27 14.05
C GLN A 11 6.48 -17.09 14.60
N ASP A 12 6.74 -17.59 15.80
CA ASP A 12 8.05 -17.55 16.44
C ASP A 12 9.08 -18.35 15.63
N ALA A 13 8.76 -19.59 15.26
CA ALA A 13 9.62 -20.43 14.42
C ALA A 13 9.92 -19.78 13.06
N TRP A 14 8.93 -19.13 12.46
CA TRP A 14 9.14 -18.39 11.22
C TRP A 14 10.08 -17.20 11.42
N ILE A 15 9.90 -16.37 12.45
CA ILE A 15 10.80 -15.24 12.76
C ILE A 15 12.23 -15.73 13.02
N ALA A 16 12.38 -16.80 13.81
CA ALA A 16 13.68 -17.42 14.08
C ALA A 16 14.37 -17.87 12.79
N SER A 17 13.63 -18.44 11.82
CA SER A 17 14.20 -18.82 10.52
C SER A 17 14.74 -17.64 9.72
N GLN A 18 14.08 -16.48 9.79
CA GLN A 18 14.51 -15.26 9.10
C GLN A 18 15.76 -14.65 9.74
N ILE A 19 15.89 -14.78 11.07
CA ILE A 19 17.09 -14.36 11.79
C ILE A 19 18.25 -15.30 11.47
N ALA A 20 18.02 -16.61 11.48
CA ALA A 20 19.03 -17.62 11.13
C ALA A 20 19.53 -17.46 9.68
N SER A 21 18.69 -17.01 8.75
CA SER A 21 19.08 -16.71 7.37
C SER A 21 19.75 -15.33 7.21
N GLY A 22 19.89 -14.56 8.28
CA GLY A 22 20.52 -13.23 8.28
C GLY A 22 19.64 -12.11 7.73
N HIS A 23 18.33 -12.33 7.53
CA HIS A 23 17.42 -11.27 7.08
C HIS A 23 17.13 -10.23 8.18
N TYR A 24 17.17 -10.66 9.45
CA TYR A 24 17.00 -9.78 10.62
C TYR A 24 18.00 -10.15 11.71
N THR A 25 18.33 -9.19 12.57
CA THR A 25 19.24 -9.40 13.70
C THR A 25 18.52 -9.84 14.98
N ASN A 26 17.22 -9.57 15.09
CA ASN A 26 16.37 -9.93 16.23
C ASN A 26 14.88 -9.82 15.91
N ASP A 27 14.03 -10.37 16.78
CA ASP A 27 12.57 -10.41 16.60
C ASP A 27 11.97 -9.02 16.48
N SER A 28 12.44 -8.07 17.30
CA SER A 28 11.90 -6.72 17.30
C SER A 28 12.16 -5.98 15.99
N GLU A 29 13.27 -6.26 15.32
CA GLU A 29 13.53 -5.76 13.97
C GLU A 29 12.56 -6.36 12.96
N ALA A 30 12.41 -7.68 12.96
CA ALA A 30 11.48 -8.39 12.07
C ALA A 30 10.04 -7.88 12.22
N ILE A 31 9.55 -7.76 13.46
CA ILE A 31 8.21 -7.27 13.76
C ILE A 31 8.01 -5.83 13.29
N ARG A 32 8.99 -4.94 13.52
CA ARG A 32 8.89 -3.54 13.07
C ARG A 32 8.82 -3.45 11.55
N ASP A 33 9.59 -4.27 10.85
CA ASP A 33 9.55 -4.26 9.39
C ASP A 33 8.22 -4.79 8.85
N LEU A 34 7.67 -5.86 9.44
CA LEU A 34 6.33 -6.35 9.11
C LEU A 34 5.26 -5.27 9.32
N ILE A 35 5.31 -4.55 10.44
CA ILE A 35 4.39 -3.43 10.71
C ILE A 35 4.55 -2.33 9.65
N ARG A 36 5.79 -1.99 9.27
CA ARG A 36 6.05 -0.97 8.24
C ARG A 36 5.47 -1.37 6.88
N ARG A 37 5.66 -2.64 6.46
CA ARG A 37 5.11 -3.17 5.21
C ARG A 37 3.58 -3.13 5.22
N GLU A 38 2.97 -3.51 6.34
CA GLU A 38 1.52 -3.47 6.49
C GLU A 38 0.97 -2.03 6.46
N GLN A 39 1.67 -1.08 7.10
CA GLN A 39 1.31 0.34 7.03
C GLN A 39 1.42 0.90 5.61
N ALA A 40 2.48 0.58 4.89
CA ALA A 40 2.67 1.01 3.50
C ALA A 40 1.56 0.45 2.59
N ARG A 41 1.28 -0.86 2.70
CA ARG A 41 0.20 -1.51 1.95
C ARG A 41 -1.16 -0.88 2.24
N ASN A 42 -1.46 -0.61 3.52
CA ASN A 42 -2.72 0.02 3.90
C ASN A 42 -2.81 1.46 3.42
N PHE A 43 -1.71 2.21 3.43
CA PHE A 43 -1.65 3.57 2.89
C PHE A 43 -1.94 3.60 1.37
N GLU A 44 -1.36 2.67 0.60
CA GLU A 44 -1.63 2.55 -0.84
C GLU A 44 -3.09 2.24 -1.12
N ILE A 45 -3.66 1.27 -0.40
CA ILE A 45 -5.08 0.90 -0.52
C ILE A 45 -5.97 2.10 -0.20
N GLU A 46 -5.70 2.81 0.89
CA GLU A 46 -6.51 3.93 1.32
C GLU A 46 -6.42 5.10 0.35
N THR A 47 -5.24 5.33 -0.24
CA THR A 47 -5.05 6.31 -1.32
C THR A 47 -5.95 6.00 -2.52
N ILE A 48 -5.98 4.74 -2.96
CA ILE A 48 -6.82 4.31 -4.08
C ILE A 48 -8.31 4.48 -3.72
N ARG A 49 -8.73 4.08 -2.51
CA ARG A 49 -10.12 4.26 -2.06
C ARG A 49 -10.54 5.72 -2.06
N GLN A 50 -9.68 6.61 -1.57
CA GLN A 50 -9.96 8.04 -1.56
C GLN A 50 -10.13 8.59 -2.97
N ALA A 51 -9.27 8.20 -3.92
CA ALA A 51 -9.40 8.59 -5.32
C ALA A 51 -10.69 8.05 -5.97
N LEU A 52 -11.12 6.84 -5.62
CA LEU A 52 -12.40 6.29 -6.08
C LEU A 52 -13.59 7.07 -5.53
N VAL A 53 -13.59 7.36 -4.22
CA VAL A 53 -14.64 8.17 -3.58
C VAL A 53 -14.70 9.57 -4.18
N GLU A 54 -13.56 10.21 -4.43
CA GLU A 54 -13.49 11.50 -5.12
C GLU A 54 -14.11 11.40 -6.52
N GLY A 55 -13.80 10.35 -7.27
CA GLY A 55 -14.39 10.08 -8.59
C GLY A 55 -15.90 9.86 -8.54
N GLU A 56 -16.39 9.07 -7.59
CA GLU A 56 -17.82 8.81 -7.38
C GLU A 56 -18.59 10.08 -6.99
N LEU A 57 -17.95 10.99 -6.25
CA LEU A 57 -18.52 12.28 -5.86
C LEU A 57 -18.30 13.39 -6.91
N SER A 58 -17.58 13.10 -8.01
CA SER A 58 -17.24 14.10 -9.03
C SER A 58 -18.41 14.48 -9.95
N GLY A 59 -19.53 13.76 -9.85
CA GLY A 59 -20.74 13.98 -10.64
C GLY A 59 -21.14 12.75 -11.45
N GLU A 60 -22.16 12.90 -12.28
CA GLU A 60 -22.63 11.80 -13.13
C GLU A 60 -21.61 11.48 -14.23
N PRO A 61 -21.34 10.18 -14.48
CA PRO A 61 -20.43 9.79 -15.55
C PRO A 61 -21.03 10.12 -16.93
N GLU A 62 -20.21 10.71 -17.79
CA GLU A 62 -20.59 11.06 -19.16
C GLU A 62 -19.86 10.18 -20.19
N PRO A 63 -20.43 9.97 -21.40
CA PRO A 63 -19.74 9.29 -22.50
C PRO A 63 -18.41 9.97 -22.85
N PHE A 64 -17.35 9.17 -23.03
CA PHE A 64 -16.00 9.69 -23.28
C PHE A 64 -15.48 9.36 -24.69
N ASP A 65 -15.20 10.38 -25.49
CA ASP A 65 -14.54 10.26 -26.80
C ASP A 65 -13.04 10.55 -26.68
N PHE A 66 -12.24 9.48 -26.77
CA PHE A 66 -10.78 9.54 -26.71
C PHE A 66 -10.14 10.33 -27.86
N ALA A 67 -10.70 10.25 -29.08
CA ALA A 67 -10.14 10.93 -30.25
C ALA A 67 -10.34 12.44 -30.14
N ALA A 68 -11.55 12.87 -29.79
CA ALA A 68 -11.85 14.28 -29.54
C ALA A 68 -11.04 14.83 -28.36
N PHE A 69 -10.88 14.06 -27.28
CA PHE A 69 -10.04 14.47 -26.14
C PHE A 69 -8.58 14.70 -26.56
N LYS A 70 -7.99 13.77 -27.31
CA LYS A 70 -6.59 13.88 -27.76
C LYS A 70 -6.39 15.09 -28.67
N GLN A 71 -7.28 15.32 -29.63
CA GLN A 71 -7.20 16.49 -30.51
C GLN A 71 -7.25 17.79 -29.71
N ARG A 72 -8.19 17.92 -28.76
CA ARG A 72 -8.25 19.09 -27.87
C ARG A 72 -6.96 19.33 -27.09
N LYS A 73 -6.28 18.27 -26.64
CA LYS A 73 -5.00 18.40 -25.91
C LYS A 73 -3.84 18.79 -26.82
N VAL A 74 -3.82 18.30 -28.06
CA VAL A 74 -2.85 18.73 -29.08
C VAL A 74 -3.07 20.21 -29.40
N ASP A 75 -4.30 20.65 -29.63
CA ASP A 75 -4.58 22.06 -29.94
C ASP A 75 -4.28 23.01 -28.76
N GLN A 76 -4.37 22.51 -27.52
CA GLN A 76 -4.12 23.30 -26.32
C GLN A 76 -2.62 23.47 -25.99
N TYR A 77 -1.78 22.50 -26.35
CA TYR A 77 -0.39 22.42 -25.87
C TYR A 77 0.66 22.10 -26.96
N GLY A 78 0.24 21.75 -28.17
CA GLY A 78 1.11 21.49 -29.32
C GLY A 78 1.40 22.76 -30.11
#